data_AF-A0A917Y724-F1
#
_entry.id   AF-A0A917Y724-F1
#
_cell.length_a   1.000
_cell.length_b   1.000
_cell.length_c   1.000
_cell.angle_alpha   90.00
_cell.angle_beta   90.00
_cell.angle_gamma   90.00
#
_symmetry.space_group_name_H-M   'P 1'
#
loop_
_entity.id
_entity.type
_entity.pdbx_description
1 polymer ?
#
loop_
_entity_poly.entity_id
_entity_poly.type
_entity_poly.pdbx_seq_one_letter_code
_entity_poly.pdbx_strand_id
1 'polypeptide(L)'
;MAKKSRIAKNEKRREFVARYAARRAELKDIIRRPSSTDAERIAAQEELRRQPRDTCATRVRNRDAVDGRPRGYLRAFGLSREEPGVSKRTPDPSRAFASPPGSLLRSFRRPRHPHHPWGLQ
;
A
#
# COMPACT_ATOMS: atom_id res chain seq x y z
N MET A 1 13.70 -7.22 19.32
CA MET A 1 12.61 -8.22 19.42
C MET A 1 11.30 -7.61 19.90
N ALA A 2 10.22 -7.78 19.14
CA ALA A 2 8.86 -7.40 19.54
C ALA A 2 8.17 -8.49 20.36
N LYS A 3 7.18 -8.10 21.18
CA LYS A 3 6.34 -9.05 21.92
C LYS A 3 5.57 -9.93 20.92
N LYS A 4 5.55 -11.26 21.14
CA LYS A 4 4.82 -12.24 20.30
C LYS A 4 3.35 -11.84 20.09
N SER A 5 2.69 -11.37 21.15
CA SER A 5 1.30 -10.89 21.08
C SER A 5 1.08 -9.72 20.12
N ARG A 6 2.10 -8.89 19.87
CA ARG A 6 2.01 -7.75 18.94
C ARG A 6 2.23 -8.17 17.49
N ILE A 7 3.03 -9.21 17.27
CA ILE A 7 3.20 -9.83 15.95
C ILE A 7 1.90 -10.53 15.56
N ALA A 8 1.36 -11.39 16.42
CA ALA A 8 0.10 -12.09 16.19
C ALA A 8 -1.09 -11.13 15.93
N LYS A 9 -1.18 -10.02 16.69
CA LYS A 9 -2.20 -8.99 16.45
C LYS A 9 -2.07 -8.32 15.07
N ASN A 10 -0.86 -8.19 14.55
CA ASN A 10 -0.64 -7.59 13.23
C ASN A 10 -0.97 -8.59 12.12
N GLU A 11 -0.67 -9.87 12.33
CA GLU A 11 -1.00 -10.95 11.40
C GLU A 11 -2.51 -11.13 11.28
N LYS A 12 -3.22 -11.18 12.41
CA LYS A 12 -4.69 -11.15 12.43
C LYS A 12 -5.25 -9.97 11.62
N ARG A 13 -4.65 -8.77 11.72
CA ARG A 13 -5.10 -7.63 10.89
C ARG A 13 -4.88 -7.87 9.41
N ARG A 14 -3.78 -8.49 8.99
CA ARG A 14 -3.52 -8.83 7.58
C ARG A 14 -4.58 -9.79 7.05
N GLU A 15 -4.93 -10.81 7.82
CA GLU A 15 -5.99 -11.77 7.48
C GLU A 15 -7.34 -11.06 7.31
N PHE A 16 -7.73 -10.20 8.27
CA PHE A 16 -8.97 -9.42 8.18
C PHE A 16 -8.97 -8.47 6.99
N VAL A 17 -7.85 -7.81 6.69
CA VAL A 17 -7.72 -6.95 5.52
C VAL A 17 -7.90 -7.76 4.24
N ALA A 18 -7.24 -8.92 4.11
CA ALA A 18 -7.36 -9.77 2.94
C ALA A 18 -8.80 -10.27 2.73
N ARG A 19 -9.46 -10.73 3.80
CA ARG A 19 -10.84 -11.22 3.76
C ARG A 19 -11.85 -10.15 3.31
N TYR A 20 -11.68 -8.90 3.74
CA TYR A 20 -12.63 -7.82 3.46
C TYR A 20 -12.17 -6.88 2.33
N ALA A 21 -11.03 -7.16 1.67
CA ALA A 21 -10.44 -6.26 0.68
C ALA A 21 -11.38 -5.98 -0.49
N ALA A 22 -11.96 -7.03 -1.09
CA ALA A 22 -12.86 -6.92 -2.23
C ALA A 22 -14.10 -6.09 -1.89
N ARG A 23 -14.81 -6.46 -0.82
CA ARG A 23 -16.02 -5.77 -0.39
C ARG A 23 -15.77 -4.29 -0.07
N ARG A 24 -14.65 -3.97 0.60
CA ARG A 24 -14.30 -2.58 0.90
C ARG A 24 -13.91 -1.77 -0.33
N ALA A 25 -13.35 -2.40 -1.37
CA ALA A 25 -13.06 -1.74 -2.63
C ALA A 25 -14.36 -1.32 -3.32
N GLU A 26 -15.32 -2.24 -3.46
CA GLU A 26 -16.63 -1.98 -4.06
C GLU A 26 -17.35 -0.80 -3.39
N LEU A 27 -17.43 -0.79 -2.05
CA LEU A 27 -18.12 0.26 -1.31
C LEU A 27 -17.43 1.61 -1.45
N LYS A 28 -16.09 1.62 -1.45
CA LYS A 28 -15.33 2.85 -1.67
C LYS A 28 -15.49 3.38 -3.08
N ASP A 29 -15.63 2.50 -4.07
CA ASP A 29 -15.88 2.88 -5.46
C ASP A 29 -17.26 3.50 -5.61
N ILE A 30 -18.29 2.94 -4.98
CA ILE A 30 -19.65 3.54 -4.92
C ILE A 30 -19.60 4.94 -4.31
N ILE A 31 -18.88 5.11 -3.19
CA ILE A 31 -18.75 6.40 -2.50
C ILE A 31 -18.01 7.43 -3.36
N ARG A 32 -16.93 7.02 -4.04
CA ARG A 32 -16.09 7.91 -4.87
C ARG A 32 -16.76 8.28 -6.18
N ARG A 33 -17.64 7.44 -6.71
CA ARG A 33 -18.23 7.63 -8.03
C ARG A 33 -19.19 8.85 -8.04
N PRO A 34 -19.00 9.80 -8.97
CA PRO A 34 -19.82 11.02 -9.03
C PRO A 34 -21.25 10.74 -9.49
N SER A 35 -21.48 9.65 -10.23
CA SER A 35 -22.80 9.25 -10.73
C SER A 35 -23.65 8.46 -9.72
N SER A 36 -23.11 8.12 -8.55
CA SER A 36 -23.88 7.42 -7.51
C SER A 36 -24.89 8.38 -6.89
N THR A 37 -26.09 7.88 -6.57
CA THR A 37 -27.10 8.66 -5.86
C THR A 37 -26.69 8.86 -4.39
N ASP A 38 -27.23 9.90 -3.75
CA ASP A 38 -26.91 10.17 -2.34
C ASP A 38 -27.38 9.05 -1.41
N ALA A 39 -28.51 8.39 -1.73
CA ALA A 39 -29.00 7.24 -0.98
C ALA A 39 -28.01 6.05 -1.03
N GLU A 40 -27.48 5.73 -2.21
CA GLU A 40 -26.47 4.66 -2.36
C GLU A 40 -25.16 5.00 -1.64
N ARG A 41 -24.75 6.27 -1.67
CA ARG A 41 -23.57 6.74 -0.94
C ARG A 41 -23.74 6.58 0.57
N ILE A 42 -24.89 6.97 1.10
CA ILE A 42 -25.19 6.86 2.54
C ILE A 42 -25.21 5.37 2.95
N ALA A 43 -25.91 4.52 2.20
CA ALA A 43 -25.97 3.08 2.46
C ALA A 43 -24.57 2.43 2.42
N ALA A 44 -23.74 2.78 1.43
CA ALA A 44 -22.37 2.29 1.33
C ALA A 44 -21.48 2.76 2.50
N GLN A 45 -21.65 4.02 2.95
CA GLN A 45 -20.95 4.53 4.13
C GLN A 45 -21.36 3.82 5.42
N GLU A 46 -22.66 3.57 5.60
CA GLU A 46 -23.17 2.83 6.76
C GLU A 46 -22.63 1.39 6.79
N GLU A 47 -22.67 0.69 5.67
CA GLU A 47 -22.12 -0.65 5.55
C GLU A 47 -20.63 -0.63 5.91
N LEU A 48 -19.86 0.30 5.33
CA LEU A 48 -18.43 0.43 5.59
C LEU A 48 -18.11 0.69 7.07
N ARG A 49 -19.01 1.41 7.79
CA ARG A 49 -18.91 1.70 9.23
C ARG A 49 -19.29 0.51 10.10
N ARG A 50 -20.20 -0.37 9.65
CA ARG A 50 -20.60 -1.60 10.36
C ARG A 50 -19.49 -2.65 10.37
N GLN A 51 -18.61 -2.64 9.37
CA GLN A 51 -17.49 -3.58 9.30
C GLN A 51 -16.47 -3.42 10.45
N PRO A 52 -15.77 -4.50 10.85
CA PRO A 52 -14.77 -4.42 11.92
C PRO A 52 -13.64 -3.45 11.57
N ARG A 53 -13.19 -2.64 12.55
CA ARG A 53 -12.14 -1.63 12.35
C ARG A 53 -10.81 -2.19 11.82
N ASP A 54 -10.47 -3.42 12.19
CA ASP A 54 -9.22 -4.08 11.80
C ASP A 54 -9.18 -4.51 10.33
N THR A 55 -10.30 -4.43 9.60
CA THR A 55 -10.35 -4.61 8.13
C THR A 55 -9.70 -3.47 7.35
N CYS A 56 -9.40 -2.35 8.02
CA CYS A 56 -8.75 -1.21 7.38
C CYS A 56 -7.24 -1.45 7.21
N ALA A 57 -6.78 -1.52 5.95
CA ALA A 57 -5.37 -1.75 5.60
C ALA A 57 -4.39 -0.76 6.26
N THR A 58 -4.79 0.49 6.51
CA THR A 58 -3.97 1.51 7.17
C THR A 58 -3.54 1.12 8.61
N ARG A 59 -4.27 0.19 9.26
CA ARG A 59 -3.96 -0.27 10.63
C ARG A 59 -2.91 -1.38 10.67
N VAL A 60 -2.61 -2.00 9.53
CA VAL A 60 -1.51 -2.95 9.39
C VAL A 60 -0.20 -2.17 9.46
N ARG A 61 0.72 -2.64 10.29
CA ARG A 61 2.07 -2.06 10.36
C ARG A 61 3.05 -2.99 9.68
N ASN A 62 3.94 -2.41 8.90
CA ASN A 62 5.10 -3.16 8.43
C ASN A 62 6.02 -3.40 9.62
N ARG A 63 6.33 -4.68 9.84
CA ARG A 63 7.21 -5.16 10.89
C ARG A 63 8.29 -5.99 10.23
N ASP A 64 9.46 -5.94 10.80
CA ASP A 64 10.55 -6.85 10.47
C ASP A 64 10.09 -8.31 10.53
N ALA A 65 10.53 -9.12 9.56
CA ALA A 65 10.24 -10.55 9.51
C ALA A 65 11.00 -11.35 10.58
N VAL A 66 12.19 -10.88 11.00
CA VAL A 66 13.03 -11.60 11.97
C VAL A 66 12.66 -11.19 13.40
N ASP A 67 12.85 -9.92 13.73
CA ASP A 67 12.72 -9.45 15.11
C ASP A 67 11.34 -8.84 15.44
N GLY A 68 10.49 -8.62 14.44
CA GLY A 68 9.17 -8.01 14.57
C GLY A 68 9.19 -6.49 14.82
N ARG A 69 10.32 -5.81 14.65
CA ARG A 69 10.50 -4.38 14.96
C ARG A 69 9.58 -3.52 14.09
N PRO A 70 8.84 -2.57 14.70
CA PRO A 70 7.83 -1.78 14.00
C PRO A 70 8.40 -0.53 13.29
N ARG A 71 9.70 -0.27 13.39
CA ARG A 71 10.36 0.95 12.89
C ARG A 71 11.61 0.58 12.10
N GLY A 72 12.02 1.50 11.23
CA GLY A 72 13.20 1.29 10.36
C GLY A 72 12.99 0.21 9.30
N TYR A 73 11.73 -0.16 9.00
CA TYR A 73 11.38 -1.19 8.03
C TYR A 73 11.70 -0.72 6.61
N LEU A 74 12.53 -1.48 5.90
CA LEU A 74 12.86 -1.26 4.51
C LEU A 74 12.00 -2.19 3.64
N ARG A 75 11.06 -1.60 2.88
CA ARG A 75 10.11 -2.35 2.05
C ARG A 75 10.76 -3.21 0.99
N ALA A 76 11.93 -2.80 0.48
CA ALA A 76 12.68 -3.56 -0.52
C ALA A 76 13.19 -4.91 0.03
N PHE A 77 13.54 -4.97 1.32
CA PHE A 77 14.14 -6.16 1.94
C PHE A 77 13.16 -6.89 2.88
N GLY A 78 12.09 -6.24 3.32
CA GLY A 78 11.16 -6.81 4.30
C GLY A 78 11.70 -6.85 5.74
N LEU A 79 12.82 -6.17 6.00
CA LEU A 79 13.57 -6.21 7.25
C LEU A 79 13.81 -4.80 7.80
N SER A 80 14.21 -4.70 9.06
CA SER A 80 14.67 -3.44 9.64
C SER A 80 16.10 -3.12 9.18
N ARG A 81 16.43 -1.83 9.12
CA ARG A 81 17.79 -1.33 8.81
C ARG A 81 18.86 -1.74 9.82
N GLU A 82 18.46 -2.19 11.00
CA GLU A 82 19.38 -2.62 12.07
C GLU A 82 19.69 -4.13 11.96
N GLU A 83 19.01 -4.85 11.06
CA GLU A 83 19.27 -6.27 10.85
C GLU A 83 20.63 -6.47 10.15
N PRO A 84 21.42 -7.45 10.57
CA PRO A 84 22.71 -7.77 9.96
C PRO A 84 22.56 -8.04 8.45
N GLY A 85 23.48 -7.50 7.65
CA GLY A 85 23.46 -7.69 6.19
C GLY A 85 22.47 -6.78 5.43
N VAL A 86 21.64 -6.01 6.12
CA VAL A 86 20.78 -4.99 5.50
C VAL A 86 21.58 -3.69 5.33
N SER A 87 22.13 -3.49 4.13
CA SER A 87 22.87 -2.28 3.82
C SER A 87 21.93 -1.07 3.71
N LYS A 88 22.32 0.08 4.30
CA LYS A 88 21.58 1.35 4.15
C LYS A 88 21.68 1.97 2.75
N ARG A 89 22.57 1.46 1.89
CA ARG A 89 22.64 1.89 0.50
C ARG A 89 21.35 1.42 -0.17
N THR A 90 20.65 2.35 -0.79
CA THR A 90 19.49 2.07 -1.64
C THR A 90 19.85 0.88 -2.55
N PRO A 91 18.97 -0.12 -2.70
CA PRO A 91 19.20 -1.13 -3.73
C PRO A 91 19.38 -0.38 -5.04
N ASP A 92 20.53 -0.56 -5.67
CA ASP A 92 20.84 0.07 -6.95
C ASP A 92 19.70 -0.29 -7.92
N PRO A 93 18.93 0.69 -8.41
CA PRO A 93 17.80 0.42 -9.28
C PRO A 93 18.23 -0.26 -10.59
N SER A 94 19.52 -0.20 -10.97
CA SER A 94 20.07 -0.93 -12.10
C SER A 94 20.25 -2.44 -11.86
N ARG A 95 20.29 -2.89 -10.58
CA ARG A 95 20.33 -4.32 -10.20
C ARG A 95 18.94 -4.91 -9.87
N ALA A 96 17.89 -4.09 -9.82
CA ALA A 96 16.55 -4.48 -9.36
C ALA A 96 15.59 -4.93 -10.49
N PHE A 97 16.09 -5.34 -11.65
CA PHE A 97 15.30 -5.97 -12.72
C PHE A 97 15.61 -7.46 -12.84
N ALA A 98 15.18 -8.26 -11.86
CA ALA A 98 14.72 -9.61 -12.17
C ALA A 98 13.20 -9.52 -12.26
N SER A 99 12.70 -9.26 -13.47
CA SER A 99 11.27 -9.23 -13.78
C SER A 99 10.62 -10.56 -13.34
N PRO A 100 9.45 -10.56 -12.67
CA PRO A 100 8.63 -11.76 -12.65
C PRO A 100 8.22 -12.12 -14.09
N PRO A 101 8.16 -13.40 -14.48
CA PRO A 101 7.75 -13.78 -15.83
C PRO A 101 6.27 -13.44 -15.99
N GLY A 102 5.98 -12.46 -16.83
CA GLY A 102 4.63 -12.13 -17.29
C GLY A 102 4.00 -10.89 -16.64
N SER A 103 4.32 -9.71 -17.15
CA SER A 103 3.28 -8.68 -17.32
C SER A 103 3.58 -7.82 -18.55
N LEU A 104 2.79 -8.07 -19.59
CA LEU A 104 2.62 -7.20 -20.75
C LEU A 104 1.98 -5.89 -20.30
N LEU A 105 2.76 -4.84 -20.12
CA LEU A 105 2.23 -3.48 -19.95
C LEU A 105 3.00 -2.49 -20.84
N ARG A 106 2.56 -2.51 -22.10
CA ARG A 106 2.32 -1.38 -23.00
C ARG A 106 3.05 -0.08 -22.65
N SER A 107 4.08 0.20 -23.42
CA SER A 107 4.76 1.49 -23.55
C SER A 107 3.78 2.65 -23.75
N PHE A 108 3.67 3.55 -22.77
CA PHE A 108 3.17 4.91 -22.96
C PHE A 108 4.30 5.88 -22.61
N ARG A 109 5.17 6.16 -23.59
CA ARG A 109 6.03 7.34 -23.57
C ARG A 109 5.12 8.57 -23.72
N ARG A 110 4.93 9.34 -22.66
CA ARG A 110 4.44 10.73 -22.82
C ARG A 110 5.58 11.58 -23.40
N PRO A 111 5.35 12.34 -24.49
CA PRO A 111 6.35 13.29 -24.97
C PRO A 111 6.53 14.42 -23.95
N ARG A 112 7.80 14.79 -23.70
CA ARG A 112 8.17 15.98 -22.93
C ARG A 112 7.79 17.20 -23.75
N HIS A 113 6.89 18.05 -23.24
CA HIS A 113 6.67 19.38 -23.80
C HIS A 113 7.90 20.26 -23.54
N PRO A 114 8.41 21.01 -24.52
CA PRO A 114 9.46 22.00 -24.29
C PRO A 114 8.91 23.21 -23.54
N HIS A 115 9.66 23.66 -22.54
CA HIS A 115 9.42 24.90 -21.81
C HIS A 115 9.58 26.10 -22.76
N HIS A 116 8.52 26.90 -22.92
CA HIS A 116 8.64 28.24 -23.51
C HIS A 116 9.05 29.25 -22.42
N PRO A 117 10.15 30.00 -22.59
CA PRO A 117 10.50 31.10 -21.70
C PRO A 117 9.58 32.29 -22.00
N TRP A 118 8.84 32.75 -20.99
CA TRP A 118 8.12 34.02 -21.07
C TRP A 118 9.13 35.16 -21.04
N GLY A 119 9.22 35.89 -22.14
CA GLY A 119 10.03 37.09 -22.27
C GLY A 119 9.39 38.09 -23.24
N LEU A 120 9.20 39.30 -22.71
CA LEU A 120 9.03 40.60 -23.35
C LEU A 120 7.62 41.18 -23.61
N GLN A 121 7.48 42.36 -22.98
CA GLN A 121 6.71 43.58 -23.32
C GLN A 121 5.23 43.64 -22.92
#